data_AF-A0A078INY8-F1
#
_entry.id   AF-A0A078INY8-F1
#
_cell.length_a   1.000
_cell.length_b   1.000
_cell.length_c   1.000
_cell.angle_alpha   90.00
_cell.angle_beta   90.00
_cell.angle_gamma   90.00
#
_symmetry.space_group_name_H-M   'P 1'
#
loop_
_entity.id
_entity.type
_entity.pdbx_description
1 polymer ?
#
loop_
_entity_poly.entity_id
_entity_poly.type
_entity_poly.pdbx_seq_one_letter_code
_entity_poly.pdbx_strand_id
1 'polypeptide(L)'
;MSRSVILAFLSALAVMAVVSGTVEDTIRRVVDALVVASFEEWSATFIETNDKIRGDVLRSTLFIPDISANLSGCEDRHKVAAYHIVTERLEYFDLFSKPNQTRLPTLLKDYSIVVTNNSESGFSVNGILVTETEVFVDRYIAIHRIASPLDFKTYGRTDS
;
A
#
# COMPACT_ATOMS: atom_id res chain seq x y z
N MET A 1 14.51 22.42 -56.43
CA MET A 1 13.38 21.99 -55.57
C MET A 1 13.92 21.14 -54.44
N SER A 2 13.99 21.69 -53.24
CA SER A 2 14.34 20.97 -52.01
C SER A 2 13.13 20.14 -51.56
N ARG A 3 13.34 18.87 -51.19
CA ARG A 3 12.33 18.06 -50.51
C ARG A 3 12.87 17.64 -49.15
N SER A 4 12.05 17.93 -48.16
CA SER A 4 12.32 17.98 -46.74
C SER A 4 12.71 16.65 -46.10
N VAL A 5 13.57 16.76 -45.10
CA VAL A 5 13.71 15.84 -43.97
C VAL A 5 12.53 16.06 -43.01
N ILE A 6 11.98 14.99 -42.43
CA ILE A 6 11.57 14.83 -41.02
C ILE A 6 11.00 13.41 -40.88
N LEU A 7 11.70 12.53 -40.15
CA LEU A 7 11.12 11.30 -39.61
C LEU A 7 10.92 11.50 -38.11
N ALA A 8 9.71 11.21 -37.66
CA ALA A 8 9.16 11.58 -36.36
C ALA A 8 9.73 10.76 -35.18
N PHE A 9 10.00 11.44 -34.07
CA PHE A 9 10.11 10.84 -32.74
C PHE A 9 8.73 10.89 -32.06
N LEU A 10 7.99 9.78 -32.10
CA LEU A 10 6.66 9.67 -31.45
C LEU A 10 6.48 8.38 -30.62
N SER A 11 7.55 7.75 -30.14
CA SER A 11 7.45 6.43 -29.50
C SER A 11 7.50 6.42 -27.95
N ALA A 12 7.80 7.53 -27.27
CA ALA A 12 7.94 7.52 -25.81
C ALA A 12 6.60 7.75 -25.06
N LEU A 13 5.70 8.58 -25.60
CA LEU A 13 4.49 9.02 -24.89
C LEU A 13 3.39 7.94 -24.88
N ALA A 14 3.28 7.15 -25.94
CA ALA A 14 2.28 6.08 -26.04
C ALA A 14 2.60 4.88 -25.13
N VAL A 15 3.89 4.59 -24.89
CA VAL A 15 4.31 3.49 -24.00
C VAL A 15 3.98 3.82 -22.54
N MET A 16 4.16 5.07 -22.11
CA MET A 16 3.85 5.47 -20.73
C MET A 16 2.35 5.43 -20.43
N ALA A 17 1.49 5.75 -21.40
CA ALA A 17 0.03 5.70 -21.22
C ALA A 17 -0.53 4.27 -21.14
N VAL A 18 0.02 3.33 -21.91
CA VAL A 18 -0.38 1.90 -21.86
C VAL A 18 0.09 1.23 -20.56
N VAL A 19 1.29 1.56 -20.07
CA VAL A 19 1.84 1.03 -18.81
C VAL A 19 1.18 1.63 -17.57
N SER A 20 0.72 2.89 -17.63
CA SER A 20 0.01 3.50 -16.49
C SER A 20 -1.36 2.87 -16.23
N GLY A 21 -1.99 2.30 -17.26
CA GLY A 21 -3.30 1.65 -17.14
C GLY A 21 -3.29 0.39 -16.26
N THR A 22 -2.19 -0.36 -16.23
CA THR A 22 -2.15 -1.68 -15.56
C THR A 22 -1.93 -1.60 -14.05
N VAL A 23 -1.08 -0.68 -13.57
CA VAL A 23 -0.82 -0.49 -12.13
C VAL A 23 -2.01 0.17 -11.43
N GLU A 24 -2.58 1.23 -12.03
CA GLU A 24 -3.75 1.91 -11.47
C GLU A 24 -4.98 0.98 -11.39
N ASP A 25 -5.15 0.11 -12.40
CA ASP A 25 -6.18 -0.92 -12.40
C ASP A 25 -5.96 -1.97 -11.29
N THR A 26 -4.72 -2.38 -11.03
CA THR A 26 -4.44 -3.26 -9.90
C THR A 26 -4.73 -2.56 -8.57
N ILE A 27 -4.32 -1.29 -8.38
CA ILE A 27 -4.61 -0.52 -7.16
C ILE A 27 -6.11 -0.51 -6.89
N ARG A 28 -6.92 -0.17 -7.90
CA ARG A 28 -8.38 -0.12 -7.78
C ARG A 28 -8.95 -1.47 -7.38
N ARG A 29 -8.58 -2.55 -8.08
CA ARG A 29 -9.06 -3.91 -7.76
C ARG A 29 -8.70 -4.35 -6.35
N VAL A 30 -7.48 -4.07 -5.90
CA VAL A 30 -7.01 -4.43 -4.57
C VAL A 30 -7.80 -3.67 -3.51
N VAL A 31 -7.93 -2.35 -3.66
CA VAL A 31 -8.67 -1.50 -2.70
C VAL A 31 -10.15 -1.91 -2.65
N ASP A 32 -10.80 -2.10 -3.80
CA ASP A 32 -12.20 -2.50 -3.88
C ASP A 32 -12.45 -3.86 -3.20
N ALA A 33 -11.51 -4.81 -3.32
CA ALA A 33 -11.61 -6.11 -2.68
C ALA A 33 -11.42 -6.05 -1.16
N LEU A 34 -10.45 -5.26 -0.67
CA LEU A 34 -10.26 -5.08 0.77
C LEU A 34 -11.44 -4.38 1.43
N VAL A 35 -12.13 -3.50 0.69
CA VAL A 35 -13.32 -2.78 1.17
C VAL A 35 -14.48 -3.72 1.50
N VAL A 36 -14.61 -4.85 0.81
CA VAL A 36 -15.70 -5.82 1.03
C VAL A 36 -15.32 -6.92 2.00
N ALA A 37 -14.03 -7.21 2.15
CA ALA A 37 -13.50 -8.26 3.02
C ALA A 37 -13.46 -7.84 4.50
N SER A 38 -13.53 -8.83 5.40
CA SER A 38 -13.17 -8.64 6.81
C SER A 38 -11.65 -8.53 6.98
N PHE A 39 -11.18 -7.94 8.10
CA PHE A 39 -9.74 -7.83 8.36
C PHE A 39 -9.06 -9.21 8.42
N GLU A 40 -9.75 -10.24 8.87
CA GLU A 40 -9.24 -11.62 8.90
C GLU A 40 -8.97 -12.16 7.48
N GLU A 41 -9.77 -11.76 6.50
CA GLU A 41 -9.67 -12.17 5.09
C GLU A 41 -8.72 -11.29 4.28
N TRP A 42 -8.26 -10.16 4.81
CA TRP A 42 -7.43 -9.19 4.07
C TRP A 42 -6.15 -9.78 3.51
N SER A 43 -5.50 -10.70 4.24
CA SER A 43 -4.26 -11.33 3.75
C SER A 43 -4.50 -12.12 2.47
N ALA A 44 -5.45 -13.05 2.49
CA ALA A 44 -5.81 -13.87 1.33
C ALA A 44 -6.34 -12.99 0.18
N THR A 45 -7.24 -12.05 0.50
CA THR A 45 -7.81 -11.11 -0.48
C THR A 45 -6.73 -10.28 -1.17
N PHE A 46 -5.76 -9.77 -0.41
CA PHE A 46 -4.66 -8.98 -0.94
C PHE A 46 -3.76 -9.80 -1.87
N ILE A 47 -3.37 -11.01 -1.45
CA ILE A 47 -2.53 -11.91 -2.25
C ILE A 47 -3.23 -12.30 -3.55
N GLU A 48 -4.51 -12.70 -3.50
CA GLU A 48 -5.25 -13.14 -4.67
C GLU A 48 -5.52 -12.01 -5.67
N THR A 49 -5.78 -10.79 -5.18
CA THR A 49 -6.08 -9.65 -6.04
C THR A 49 -4.82 -8.96 -6.58
N ASN A 50 -3.72 -9.03 -5.84
CA ASN A 50 -2.41 -8.51 -6.23
C ASN A 50 -1.54 -9.59 -6.90
N ASP A 51 -2.08 -10.24 -7.92
CA ASP A 51 -1.43 -11.35 -8.61
C ASP A 51 -1.12 -11.05 -10.10
N LYS A 52 -0.04 -11.64 -10.61
CA LYS A 52 0.45 -11.46 -11.99
C LYS A 52 -0.53 -11.91 -13.06
N ILE A 53 -1.41 -12.87 -12.76
CA ILE A 53 -2.45 -13.33 -13.68
C ILE A 53 -3.48 -12.22 -13.93
N ARG A 54 -3.65 -11.32 -12.95
CA ARG A 54 -4.66 -10.26 -12.99
C ARG A 54 -4.13 -8.92 -13.50
N GLY A 55 -2.82 -8.75 -13.61
CA GLY A 55 -2.16 -7.52 -14.07
C GLY A 55 -0.78 -7.34 -13.47
N ASP A 56 -0.33 -6.08 -13.38
CA ASP A 56 0.91 -5.76 -12.67
C ASP A 56 0.75 -6.00 -11.17
N VAL A 57 1.82 -6.46 -10.53
CA VAL A 57 1.86 -6.67 -9.08
C VAL A 57 2.32 -5.40 -8.39
N LEU A 58 1.51 -4.91 -7.47
CA LEU A 58 1.85 -3.83 -6.56
C LEU A 58 2.94 -4.31 -5.61
N ARG A 59 4.12 -3.72 -5.75
CA ARG A 59 5.18 -3.90 -4.77
C ARG A 59 4.83 -3.05 -3.54
N SER A 60 4.42 -3.68 -2.44
CA SER A 60 3.80 -2.95 -1.33
C SER A 60 3.83 -3.71 0.00
N THR A 61 3.52 -3.02 1.09
CA THR A 61 3.32 -3.61 2.42
C THR A 61 1.89 -3.38 2.87
N LEU A 62 1.22 -4.41 3.36
CA LEU A 62 -0.11 -4.31 3.95
C LEU A 62 -0.02 -4.46 5.48
N PHE A 63 -0.62 -3.52 6.20
CA PHE A 63 -0.87 -3.67 7.64
C PHE A 63 -2.32 -4.13 7.87
N ILE A 64 -2.49 -5.25 8.56
CA ILE A 64 -3.80 -5.85 8.82
C ILE A 64 -4.16 -5.71 10.30
N PRO A 65 -5.34 -5.15 10.64
CA PRO A 65 -5.80 -5.11 12.02
C PRO A 65 -6.08 -6.50 12.58
N ASP A 66 -5.57 -6.79 13.78
CA ASP A 66 -5.77 -8.04 14.50
C ASP A 66 -7.04 -7.99 15.36
N ILE A 67 -8.16 -7.70 14.72
CA ILE A 67 -9.48 -7.62 15.33
C ILE A 67 -10.53 -8.20 14.38
N SER A 68 -11.49 -8.94 14.94
CA SER A 68 -12.62 -9.47 14.17
C SER A 68 -13.62 -8.36 13.83
N ALA A 69 -13.33 -7.65 12.75
CA ALA A 69 -14.14 -6.55 12.25
C ALA A 69 -13.99 -6.42 10.72
N ASN A 70 -14.78 -5.53 10.13
CA ASN A 70 -14.70 -5.14 8.73
C ASN A 70 -14.92 -3.63 8.60
N LEU A 71 -14.89 -3.12 7.37
CA LEU A 71 -15.14 -1.70 7.08
C LEU A 71 -16.63 -1.36 6.90
N SER A 72 -17.56 -2.22 7.32
CA SER A 72 -18.99 -1.95 7.23
C SER A 72 -19.38 -0.73 8.07
N GLY A 73 -20.28 0.12 7.55
CA GLY A 73 -20.66 1.38 8.21
C GLY A 73 -19.61 2.50 8.14
N CYS A 74 -18.39 2.24 7.66
CA CYS A 74 -17.40 3.29 7.42
C CYS A 74 -17.70 4.05 6.11
N GLU A 75 -17.94 5.36 6.18
CA GLU A 75 -18.16 6.22 5.01
C GLU A 75 -16.89 6.33 4.14
N ASP A 76 -15.71 6.35 4.78
CA ASP A 76 -14.41 6.52 4.13
C ASP A 76 -13.70 5.19 3.83
N ARG A 77 -14.43 4.06 3.73
CA ARG A 77 -13.86 2.71 3.65
C ARG A 77 -12.75 2.52 2.58
N HIS A 78 -12.89 3.11 1.39
CA HIS A 78 -11.86 3.03 0.35
C HIS A 78 -10.58 3.74 0.76
N LYS A 79 -10.70 4.90 1.43
CA LYS A 79 -9.55 5.64 1.97
C LYS A 79 -8.89 4.86 3.09
N VAL A 80 -9.67 4.25 3.98
CA VAL A 80 -9.15 3.40 5.05
C VAL A 80 -8.38 2.22 4.47
N ALA A 81 -8.95 1.49 3.50
CA ALA A 81 -8.27 0.38 2.84
C ALA A 81 -6.97 0.83 2.15
N ALA A 82 -6.99 1.92 1.38
CA ALA A 82 -5.80 2.46 0.72
C ALA A 82 -4.73 2.94 1.72
N TYR A 83 -5.13 3.47 2.88
CA TYR A 83 -4.20 3.94 3.91
C TYR A 83 -3.45 2.81 4.61
N HIS A 84 -4.01 1.60 4.67
CA HIS A 84 -3.32 0.43 5.24
C HIS A 84 -2.24 -0.17 4.32
N ILE A 85 -2.11 0.33 3.09
CA ILE A 85 -1.14 -0.16 2.10
C ILE A 85 -0.03 0.88 1.92
N VAL A 86 1.21 0.51 2.29
CA VAL A 86 2.43 1.28 2.00
C VAL A 86 2.94 0.95 0.60
N THR A 87 3.35 1.99 -0.13
CA THR A 87 3.83 1.91 -1.54
C THR A 87 5.21 1.28 -1.73
N GLU A 88 5.84 0.88 -0.63
CA GLU A 88 7.09 0.14 -0.59
C GLU A 88 6.85 -1.23 0.06
N ARG A 89 7.57 -2.24 -0.39
CA ARG A 89 7.58 -3.56 0.23
C ARG A 89 8.67 -3.63 1.31
N LEU A 90 8.25 -3.70 2.57
CA LEU A 90 9.07 -3.57 3.77
C LEU A 90 8.91 -4.83 4.62
N GLU A 91 9.98 -5.62 4.70
CA GLU A 91 10.13 -6.72 5.66
C GLU A 91 10.30 -6.18 7.09
N TYR A 92 10.34 -7.07 8.09
CA TYR A 92 10.56 -6.66 9.48
C TYR A 92 11.86 -5.86 9.63
N PHE A 93 12.95 -6.33 9.03
CA PHE A 93 14.23 -5.64 9.12
C PHE A 93 14.22 -4.27 8.43
N ASP A 94 13.52 -4.16 7.30
CA ASP A 94 13.34 -2.87 6.60
C ASP A 94 12.61 -1.87 7.51
N LEU A 95 11.53 -2.31 8.16
CA LEU A 95 10.74 -1.50 9.10
C LEU A 95 11.55 -1.11 10.34
N PHE A 96 12.22 -2.08 10.96
CA PHE A 96 13.03 -1.88 12.16
C PHE A 96 14.19 -0.90 11.92
N SER A 97 14.78 -0.93 10.73
CA SER A 97 15.85 -0.01 10.34
C SER A 97 15.39 1.44 10.15
N LYS A 98 14.07 1.70 10.03
CA LYS A 98 13.55 3.06 9.89
C LYS A 98 13.66 3.80 11.22
N PRO A 99 14.25 5.01 11.25
CA PRO A 99 14.22 5.86 12.44
C PRO A 99 12.79 6.19 12.86
N ASN A 100 12.58 6.46 14.15
CA ASN A 100 11.34 7.07 14.63
C ASN A 100 11.03 8.35 13.83
N GLN A 101 9.74 8.62 13.63
CA GLN A 101 9.19 9.70 12.81
C GLN A 101 9.37 9.52 11.29
N THR A 102 9.93 8.40 10.83
CA THR A 102 9.93 8.09 9.39
C THR A 102 8.49 8.01 8.88
N ARG A 103 8.23 8.70 7.76
CA ARG A 103 6.96 8.65 7.04
C ARG A 103 7.02 7.60 5.92
N LEU A 104 6.10 6.64 5.97
CA LEU A 104 5.92 5.58 4.99
C LEU A 104 4.77 5.97 4.05
N PRO A 105 5.02 6.29 2.77
CA PRO A 105 3.96 6.73 1.86
C PRO A 105 2.94 5.63 1.59
N THR A 106 1.65 5.96 1.65
CA THR A 106 0.55 5.02 1.44
C THR A 106 -0.08 5.15 0.05
N LEU A 107 -0.96 4.21 -0.33
CA LEU A 107 -1.78 4.34 -1.53
C LEU A 107 -2.83 5.45 -1.40
N LEU A 108 -3.17 5.89 -0.19
CA LEU A 108 -3.93 7.11 0.01
C LEU A 108 -3.02 8.32 -0.23
N LYS A 109 -3.15 8.94 -1.40
CA LYS A 109 -2.31 10.06 -1.84
C LYS A 109 -2.25 11.18 -0.80
N ASP A 110 -1.05 11.69 -0.55
CA ASP A 110 -0.72 12.73 0.44
C ASP A 110 -0.86 12.27 1.91
N TYR A 111 -1.06 10.96 2.13
CA TYR A 111 -1.09 10.36 3.45
C TYR A 111 0.05 9.36 3.66
N SER A 112 0.66 9.40 4.85
CA SER A 112 1.76 8.53 5.26
C SER A 112 1.51 7.89 6.62
N ILE A 113 2.01 6.66 6.81
CA ILE A 113 2.08 6.01 8.11
C ILE A 113 3.41 6.43 8.77
N VAL A 114 3.37 6.82 10.04
CA VAL A 114 4.56 7.24 10.79
C VAL A 114 5.09 6.08 11.62
N VAL A 115 6.38 5.78 11.51
CA VAL A 115 7.07 4.88 12.44
C VAL A 115 7.18 5.59 13.80
N THR A 116 6.43 5.12 14.80
CA THR A 116 6.35 5.80 16.11
C THR A 116 7.29 5.21 17.15
N ASN A 117 7.56 3.91 17.06
CA ASN A 117 8.58 3.26 17.87
C ASN A 117 9.27 2.19 17.02
N ASN A 118 10.60 2.21 16.98
CA ASN A 118 11.43 1.23 16.30
C ASN A 118 12.22 0.32 17.24
N SER A 119 11.85 0.23 18.53
CA SER A 119 12.50 -0.67 19.50
C SER A 119 12.07 -2.13 19.34
N GLU A 120 12.98 -3.07 19.65
CA GLU A 120 12.69 -4.52 19.58
C GLU A 120 11.52 -4.93 20.50
N SER A 121 11.36 -4.23 21.61
CA SER A 121 10.34 -4.51 22.63
C SER A 121 8.94 -3.96 22.30
N GLY A 122 8.73 -3.27 21.16
CA GLY A 122 7.45 -2.63 20.90
C GLY A 122 7.40 -1.78 19.63
N PHE A 123 7.78 -2.37 18.49
CA PHE A 123 7.68 -1.70 17.19
C PHE A 123 6.24 -1.23 16.94
N SER A 124 6.06 0.04 16.59
CA SER A 124 4.73 0.62 16.35
C SER A 124 4.73 1.62 15.20
N VAL A 125 3.56 1.70 14.56
CA VAL A 125 3.26 2.64 13.49
C VAL A 125 1.99 3.43 13.84
N ASN A 126 2.00 4.76 13.68
CA ASN A 126 0.92 5.66 14.14
C ASN A 126 0.51 5.43 15.61
N GLY A 127 1.44 5.00 16.47
CA GLY A 127 1.18 4.65 17.86
C GLY A 127 0.53 3.28 18.06
N ILE A 128 0.29 2.53 16.98
CA ILE A 128 -0.31 1.19 16.99
C ILE A 128 0.80 0.13 16.95
N LEU A 129 0.77 -0.79 17.91
CA LEU A 129 1.71 -1.90 17.99
C LEU A 129 1.57 -2.80 16.75
N VAL A 130 2.71 -3.17 16.15
CA VAL A 130 2.77 -4.28 15.19
C VAL A 130 2.87 -5.56 16.01
N THR A 131 1.82 -6.38 15.96
CA THR A 131 1.65 -7.55 16.82
C THR A 131 2.29 -8.80 16.23
N GLU A 132 2.31 -8.90 14.90
CA GLU A 132 2.94 -10.00 14.17
C GLU A 132 3.59 -9.44 12.91
N THR A 133 4.86 -9.75 12.71
CA THR A 133 5.62 -9.30 11.55
C THR A 133 5.77 -10.43 10.56
N GLU A 134 5.79 -10.12 9.27
CA GLU A 134 6.06 -11.10 8.21
C GLU A 134 5.06 -12.26 8.16
N VAL A 135 3.78 -11.96 8.43
CA VAL A 135 2.64 -12.90 8.26
C VAL A 135 2.63 -13.52 6.86
N PHE A 136 3.05 -12.72 5.87
CA PHE A 136 3.38 -13.19 4.53
C PHE A 136 4.47 -12.30 3.95
N VAL A 137 5.45 -12.89 3.28
CA VAL A 137 6.50 -12.15 2.55
C VAL A 137 6.83 -12.89 1.26
N ASP A 138 6.88 -12.15 0.16
CA ASP A 138 7.47 -12.62 -1.09
C ASP A 138 8.28 -11.51 -1.76
N ARG A 139 8.60 -11.70 -3.05
CA ARG A 139 9.38 -10.73 -3.84
C ARG A 139 8.69 -9.36 -3.96
N TYR A 140 7.36 -9.29 -3.89
CA TYR A 140 6.57 -8.09 -4.16
C TYR A 140 5.82 -7.56 -2.95
N ILE A 141 5.39 -8.43 -2.04
CA ILE A 141 4.46 -8.12 -0.96
C ILE A 141 5.10 -8.46 0.39
N ALA A 142 4.83 -7.64 1.39
CA ALA A 142 5.00 -7.96 2.80
C ALA A 142 3.68 -7.68 3.55
N ILE A 143 3.33 -8.51 4.53
CA ILE A 143 2.12 -8.37 5.34
C ILE A 143 2.49 -8.46 6.82
N HIS A 144 1.99 -7.50 7.61
CA HIS A 144 2.18 -7.45 9.06
C HIS A 144 0.83 -7.25 9.76
N ARG A 145 0.65 -7.77 10.97
CA ARG A 145 -0.52 -7.50 11.82
C ARG A 145 -0.28 -6.34 12.76
N ILE A 146 -1.33 -5.57 13.03
CA ILE A 146 -1.34 -4.44 13.95
C ILE A 146 -2.49 -4.55 14.94
N ALA A 147 -2.32 -4.02 16.14
CA ALA A 147 -3.30 -4.18 17.22
C ALA A 147 -4.68 -3.56 16.95
N SER A 148 -4.77 -2.57 16.06
CA SER A 148 -6.03 -1.89 15.73
C SER A 148 -5.99 -1.23 14.35
N PRO A 149 -7.15 -0.91 13.73
CA PRO A 149 -7.19 -0.19 12.46
C PRO A 149 -6.47 1.15 12.49
N LEU A 150 -5.75 1.46 11.42
CA LEU A 150 -5.11 2.76 11.21
C LEU A 150 -6.15 3.82 10.83
N ASP A 151 -6.08 4.97 11.51
CA ASP A 151 -6.90 6.14 11.19
C ASP A 151 -6.07 7.21 10.45
N PHE A 152 -6.44 7.48 9.20
CA PHE A 152 -5.79 8.48 8.37
C PHE A 152 -6.12 9.92 8.82
N LYS A 153 -7.20 10.12 9.59
CA LYS A 153 -7.64 11.44 10.06
C LYS A 153 -6.74 11.97 11.18
N THR A 154 -6.06 11.10 11.91
CA THR A 154 -5.26 11.47 13.08
C THR A 154 -3.78 11.72 12.78
N TYR A 155 -3.14 10.88 11.94
CA TYR A 155 -1.67 10.87 11.79
C TYR A 155 -1.17 11.08 10.34
N GLY A 156 -2.06 11.07 9.35
CA GLY A 156 -1.63 10.72 8.00
C GLY A 156 -1.22 11.86 7.09
N ARG A 157 -1.76 13.07 7.27
CA ARG A 157 -1.60 14.15 6.27
C ARG A 157 -0.15 14.67 6.19
N THR A 158 0.39 14.76 4.97
CA THR A 158 1.83 15.03 4.72
C THR A 158 2.17 16.54 4.71
N ASP A 159 1.17 17.42 4.76
CA ASP A 159 1.34 18.86 4.91
C ASP A 159 1.66 19.24 6.36
N SER A 160 2.93 19.57 6.60
CA SER A 160 3.42 20.39 7.72
C SER A 160 4.33 21.48 7.15
#